data_AF-A0A651F3L4-F1
#
_entry.id   AF-A0A651F3L4-F1
#
_cell.length_a   1.000
_cell.length_b   1.000
_cell.length_c   1.000
_cell.angle_alpha   90.00
_cell.angle_beta   90.00
_cell.angle_gamma   90.00
#
_symmetry.space_group_name_H-M   'P 1'
#
loop_
_entity.id
_entity.type
_entity.pdbx_description
1 polymer ?
#
loop_
_entity_poly.entity_id
_entity_poly.type
_entity_poly.pdbx_seq_one_letter_code
_entity_poly.pdbx_strand_id
1 'polypeptide(L)'
;MSHNLKGIHQVIKEIVRESGWEDRMNEQKLYIAWDELMGPAVARRTEKIYLRNRKLYIHISSSALKHELNMQRSRIIERLREHSNMNLVEQVIIR
;
A
#
# COMPACT_ATOMS: atom_id res chain seq x y z
N MET A 1 35.84 4.40 -29.12
CA MET A 1 34.61 3.61 -28.98
C MET A 1 34.15 3.66 -27.53
N SER A 2 33.07 4.37 -27.23
CA SER A 2 32.55 4.52 -25.86
C SER A 2 31.04 4.76 -25.89
N HIS A 3 30.29 3.79 -26.41
CA HIS A 3 28.82 3.77 -26.39
C HIS A 3 28.37 2.51 -25.66
N ASN A 4 28.13 2.59 -24.34
CA ASN A 4 27.30 1.59 -23.64
C ASN A 4 26.85 1.96 -22.22
N LEU A 5 27.47 2.95 -21.56
CA LEU A 5 27.10 3.32 -20.18
C LEU A 5 25.84 4.18 -20.07
N LYS A 6 25.50 4.96 -21.11
CA LYS A 6 24.29 5.81 -21.12
C LYS A 6 22.99 4.99 -21.25
N GLY A 7 23.01 3.87 -21.97
CA GLY A 7 21.82 3.03 -22.19
C GLY A 7 21.32 2.36 -20.92
N ILE A 8 22.22 1.81 -20.09
CA ILE A 8 21.82 1.09 -18.88
C ILE A 8 21.18 2.00 -17.83
N HIS A 9 21.67 3.24 -17.69
CA HIS A 9 21.06 4.23 -16.78
C HIS A 9 19.67 4.65 -17.25
N GLN A 10 19.47 4.70 -18.56
CA GLN A 10 18.19 5.07 -19.17
C GLN A 10 17.17 3.94 -19.02
N VAL A 11 17.59 2.69 -19.25
CA VAL A 11 16.78 1.49 -19.03
C VAL A 11 16.42 1.33 -17.56
N ILE A 12 17.36 1.53 -16.62
CA ILE A 12 17.05 1.51 -15.18
C ILE A 12 16.04 2.61 -14.82
N LYS A 13 16.19 3.83 -15.38
CA LYS A 13 15.22 4.91 -15.16
C LYS A 13 13.85 4.62 -15.77
N GLU A 14 13.80 3.96 -16.91
CA GLU A 14 12.54 3.54 -17.54
C GLU A 14 11.85 2.44 -16.74
N ILE A 15 12.59 1.40 -16.33
CA ILE A 15 12.06 0.32 -15.48
C ILE A 15 11.55 0.88 -14.14
N VAL A 16 12.30 1.79 -13.52
CA VAL A 16 11.87 2.46 -12.26
C VAL A 16 10.70 3.41 -12.49
N ARG A 17 10.58 4.05 -13.67
CA ARG A 17 9.41 4.87 -14.01
C ARG A 17 8.18 3.99 -14.23
N GLU A 18 8.31 2.93 -15.02
CA GLU A 18 7.23 1.97 -15.31
C GLU A 18 6.73 1.31 -14.02
N SER A 19 7.63 0.89 -13.13
CA SER A 19 7.25 0.40 -11.80
C SER A 19 6.52 1.46 -10.98
N GLY A 20 6.89 2.74 -11.09
CA GLY A 20 6.21 3.83 -10.38
C GLY A 20 4.76 4.07 -10.82
N TRP A 21 4.42 3.82 -12.10
CA TRP A 21 3.03 3.88 -12.58
C TRP A 21 2.21 2.69 -12.08
N GLU A 22 2.78 1.48 -12.12
CA GLU A 22 2.17 0.28 -11.54
C GLU A 22 1.99 0.42 -10.03
N ASP A 23 2.99 0.94 -9.30
CA ASP A 23 2.94 1.15 -7.86
C ASP A 23 1.85 2.14 -7.47
N ARG A 24 1.75 3.29 -8.15
CA ARG A 24 0.66 4.27 -7.90
C ARG A 24 -0.72 3.71 -8.21
N MET A 25 -0.85 2.96 -9.30
CA MET A 25 -2.10 2.28 -9.65
C MET A 25 -2.47 1.24 -8.59
N ASN A 26 -1.48 0.51 -8.07
CA ASN A 26 -1.66 -0.44 -6.97
C ASN A 26 -2.04 0.27 -5.66
N GLU A 27 -1.41 1.39 -5.32
CA GLU A 27 -1.76 2.22 -4.16
C GLU A 27 -3.21 2.73 -4.25
N GLN A 28 -3.66 3.21 -5.41
CA GLN A 28 -5.05 3.62 -5.61
C GLN A 28 -6.05 2.46 -5.43
N LYS A 29 -5.78 1.29 -6.02
CA LYS A 29 -6.63 0.10 -5.85
C LYS A 29 -6.67 -0.34 -4.38
N LEU A 30 -5.54 -0.31 -3.69
CA LEU A 30 -5.46 -0.60 -2.25
C LEU A 30 -6.27 0.42 -1.43
N TYR A 31 -6.22 1.71 -1.80
CA TYR A 31 -7.00 2.74 -1.14
C TYR A 31 -8.50 2.55 -1.32
N ILE A 32 -8.97 2.22 -2.54
CA ILE A 32 -10.39 1.94 -2.81
C ILE A 32 -10.87 0.75 -1.98
N ALA A 33 -10.15 -0.38 -2.03
CA ALA A 33 -10.51 -1.55 -1.24
C ALA A 33 -10.48 -1.28 0.27
N TRP A 34 -9.54 -0.45 0.74
CA TRP A 34 -9.48 -0.01 2.14
C TRP A 34 -10.67 0.87 2.54
N ASP A 35 -11.07 1.81 1.68
CA ASP A 35 -12.24 2.67 1.87
C ASP A 35 -13.53 1.84 1.90
N GLU A 36 -13.69 0.88 0.99
CA GLU A 36 -14.82 -0.05 0.99
C GLU A 36 -14.88 -0.90 2.26
N LEU A 37 -13.72 -1.36 2.76
CA LEU A 37 -13.65 -2.23 3.95
C LEU A 37 -13.90 -1.48 5.26
N MET A 38 -13.30 -0.31 5.42
CA MET A 38 -13.25 0.42 6.69
C MET A 38 -14.22 1.60 6.76
N GLY A 39 -14.71 2.04 5.59
CA GLY A 39 -15.57 3.18 5.43
C GLY A 39 -14.83 4.53 5.38
N PRO A 40 -15.53 5.57 4.91
CA PRO A 40 -14.93 6.85 4.56
C PRO A 40 -14.40 7.64 5.76
N ALA A 41 -14.85 7.33 6.98
CA ALA A 41 -14.33 7.96 8.19
C ALA A 41 -12.86 7.58 8.49
N VAL A 42 -12.52 6.30 8.25
CA VAL A 42 -11.16 5.79 8.44
C VAL A 42 -10.28 6.19 7.25
N ALA A 43 -10.79 6.01 6.03
CA ALA A 43 -10.03 6.32 4.80
C ALA A 43 -9.57 7.79 4.74
N ARG A 44 -10.43 8.75 5.12
CA ARG A 44 -10.06 10.18 5.18
C ARG A 44 -8.89 10.51 6.12
N ARG A 45 -8.60 9.63 7.08
CA ARG A 45 -7.49 9.79 8.05
C ARG A 45 -6.30 8.89 7.70
N THR A 46 -6.40 8.11 6.62
CA THR A 46 -5.28 7.37 6.04
C THR A 46 -4.52 8.28 5.09
N GLU A 47 -3.30 8.65 5.46
CA GLU A 47 -2.43 9.50 4.63
C GLU A 47 -1.77 8.72 3.50
N LYS A 48 -1.46 7.45 3.76
CA LYS A 48 -0.80 6.58 2.79
C LYS A 48 -1.14 5.13 3.06
N ILE A 49 -1.35 4.38 1.98
CA ILE A 49 -1.50 2.92 2.01
C ILE A 49 -0.68 2.29 0.88
N TYR A 50 0.10 1.27 1.19
CA TYR A 50 0.90 0.55 0.18
C TYR A 50 1.23 -0.86 0.63
N LEU A 51 1.42 -1.76 -0.33
CA LEU A 51 1.83 -3.15 -0.10
C LEU A 51 3.32 -3.30 -0.42
N ARG A 52 4.11 -3.82 0.53
CA ARG A 52 5.52 -4.14 0.29
C ARG A 52 5.91 -5.42 1.01
N ASN A 53 6.55 -6.36 0.32
CA ASN A 53 6.96 -7.65 0.88
C ASN A 53 5.82 -8.38 1.60
N ARG A 54 4.62 -8.39 0.98
CA ARG A 54 3.37 -8.96 1.56
C ARG A 54 2.89 -8.30 2.86
N LYS A 55 3.44 -7.14 3.21
CA LYS A 55 3.02 -6.33 4.35
C LYS A 55 2.28 -5.09 3.88
N LEU A 56 1.05 -4.91 4.35
CA LEU A 56 0.26 -3.72 4.11
C LEU A 56 0.67 -2.64 5.10
N TYR A 57 1.17 -1.51 4.62
CA TYR A 57 1.51 -0.37 5.45
C TYR A 57 0.41 0.67 5.35
N ILE A 58 -0.04 1.16 6.50
CA ILE A 58 -1.10 2.15 6.62
C ILE A 58 -0.59 3.27 7.51
N HIS A 59 -0.51 4.47 6.96
CA HIS A 59 -0.13 5.68 7.69
C HIS A 59 -1.40 6.41 8.11
N ILE A 60 -1.60 6.56 9.42
CA ILE A 60 -2.79 7.20 9.98
C ILE A 60 -2.39 8.52 10.63
N SER A 61 -3.04 9.61 10.22
CA SER A 61 -2.76 10.96 10.73
C SER A 61 -3.15 11.16 12.20
N SER A 62 -4.13 10.37 12.68
CA SER A 62 -4.70 10.52 14.02
C SER A 62 -4.17 9.47 15.00
N SER A 63 -3.55 9.92 16.09
CA SER A 63 -3.03 9.06 17.16
C SER A 63 -4.11 8.19 17.81
N ALA A 64 -5.31 8.74 18.01
CA ALA A 64 -6.44 8.01 18.59
C ALA A 64 -6.92 6.89 17.66
N LEU A 65 -7.16 7.20 16.38
CA LEU A 65 -7.56 6.20 15.40
C LEU A 65 -6.48 5.13 15.21
N LYS A 66 -5.21 5.53 15.18
CA LYS A 66 -4.09 4.59 15.14
C LYS A 66 -4.13 3.62 16.32
N HIS A 67 -4.41 4.09 17.54
CA HIS A 67 -4.51 3.24 18.71
C HIS A 67 -5.68 2.24 18.58
N GLU A 68 -6.88 2.72 18.21
CA GLU A 68 -8.05 1.87 18.00
C GLU A 68 -7.83 0.80 16.92
N LEU A 69 -7.25 1.18 15.79
CA LEU A 69 -6.96 0.24 14.70
C LEU A 69 -5.88 -0.78 15.10
N ASN A 70 -4.90 -0.40 15.92
CA ASN A 70 -3.92 -1.34 16.45
C ASN A 70 -4.56 -2.36 17.40
N MET A 71 -5.51 -1.94 18.24
CA MET A 71 -6.30 -2.84 19.10
C MET A 71 -7.15 -3.82 18.28
N GLN A 72 -7.62 -3.39 17.11
CA GLN A 72 -8.46 -4.19 16.21
C GLN A 72 -7.67 -4.86 15.07
N ARG A 73 -6.33 -4.83 15.11
CA ARG A 73 -5.46 -5.23 13.99
C ARG A 73 -5.72 -6.65 13.50
N SER A 74 -5.94 -7.60 14.41
CA SER A 74 -6.24 -9.00 14.02
C SER A 74 -7.53 -9.11 13.23
N ARG A 75 -8.59 -8.41 13.67
CA ARG A 75 -9.88 -8.37 12.97
C ARG A 75 -9.80 -7.68 11.62
N ILE A 76 -8.94 -6.66 11.50
CA ILE A 76 -8.65 -6.00 10.22
C ILE A 76 -7.97 -6.99 9.27
N ILE A 77 -6.98 -7.76 9.75
CA ILE A 77 -6.30 -8.79 8.93
C ILE A 77 -7.28 -9.86 8.44
N GLU A 78 -8.19 -10.33 9.30
CA GLU A 78 -9.22 -11.30 8.92
C GLU A 78 -10.11 -10.76 7.80
N ARG A 79 -10.66 -9.55 7.98
CA ARG A 79 -11.49 -8.89 6.97
C ARG A 79 -10.78 -8.64 5.64
N LEU A 80 -9.49 -8.27 5.68
CA LEU A 80 -8.68 -8.11 4.48
C LEU A 80 -8.49 -9.45 3.74
N ARG A 81 -8.35 -10.57 4.46
CA ARG A 81 -8.23 -11.90 3.85
C ARG A 81 -9.54 -12.41 3.25
N GLU A 82 -10.67 -12.06 3.86
CA GLU A 82 -12.01 -12.37 3.33
C GLU A 82 -12.31 -11.58 2.05
N HIS A 83 -11.69 -10.41 1.91
CA HIS A 83 -11.81 -9.59 0.71
C HIS A 83 -10.91 -10.16 -0.41
N SER A 84 -11.53 -10.76 -1.43
CA SER A 84 -10.90 -11.64 -2.44
C SER A 84 -9.71 -11.03 -3.22
N ASN A 85 -9.53 -9.71 -3.17
CA ASN A 85 -8.45 -8.97 -3.82
C ASN A 85 -7.19 -8.78 -2.95
N MET A 86 -7.17 -9.27 -1.69
CA MET A 86 -6.10 -9.00 -0.72
C MET A 86 -5.45 -10.24 -0.08
N ASN A 87 -5.62 -11.42 -0.68
CA ASN A 87 -5.08 -12.70 -0.20
C ASN A 87 -3.54 -12.74 -0.03
N LEU A 88 -2.82 -11.77 -0.60
CA LEU A 88 -1.36 -11.66 -0.50
C LEU A 88 -0.88 -10.92 0.77
N VAL A 89 -1.78 -10.38 1.59
CA VAL A 89 -1.44 -9.63 2.81
C VAL A 89 -1.20 -10.60 3.98
N GLU A 90 0.07 -10.74 4.37
CA GLU A 90 0.47 -11.56 5.52
C GLU A 90 0.47 -10.76 6.82
N GLN A 91 0.75 -9.46 6.74
CA GLN A 91 0.88 -8.58 7.90
C GLN A 91 0.37 -7.17 7.58
N VAL A 92 -0.35 -6.54 8.52
CA VAL A 92 -0.72 -5.11 8.45
C VAL A 92 0.17 -4.32 9.40
N ILE A 93 0.76 -3.20 9.01
CA ILE A 93 1.59 -2.33 9.86
C ILE A 93 0.97 -0.94 9.87
N ILE A 94 0.52 -0.50 11.04
CA ILE A 94 -0.11 0.81 11.23
C ILE A 94 0.91 1.78 11.83
N ARG A 95 1.21 2.86 11.10
CA ARG A 95 2.18 3.88 11.46
C ARG A 95 1.53 5.21 11.75
#